data_AF-A0A2H6HS09-F1
#
_entry.id   AF-A0A2H6HS09-F1
#
_cell.length_a   1.000
_cell.length_b   1.000
_cell.length_c   1.000
_cell.angle_alpha   90.00
_cell.angle_beta   90.00
_cell.angle_gamma   90.00
#
_symmetry.space_group_name_H-M   'P 1'
#
loop_
_entity.id
_entity.type
_entity.pdbx_description
1 polymer ?
#
loop_
_entity_poly.entity_id
_entity_poly.type
_entity_poly.pdbx_seq_one_letter_code
_entity_poly.pdbx_strand_id
1 'polypeptide(L)'
;MRRITDRAAHIHHDGNRYWISTKANLNRLADDRTNEHSRQVEGLYAEIVQRIRNDQTRGEFAAVHRCPIATNEVSDEPEARLVILGPEHAHRKGKVDTDAIKQAKLILETRGNSPRLLRNMVVFLTADKKTLDDLLQATAQYLAWKSINEEKEELNLDAYGRRQASANLSSSNETVDLRILETWVHAIVPIQPDPAKEIEWQVIRANGNNPLAKRTAAKLVHEELLMPVMGGARLRMEIDRYLWNDRNHIAFKDLLDYFSRYIYLSRIRDRATLDRAIQDGINRTVIEETFAVADGYDEVKDKYVGLRYGQEVVLENGTLIVKPDVATVQLDRERKEKEQKNGGDNGNGDKEIGGGDRKDDGKNDQEDRQRKPTTFIGSVKLNSDRIGRDAGQVAEEVIQHLSTLPGADIEVSLEIRITVSNGIGDDLVRIVAENSNTLGFDINNFERD
;
A
#
# COMPACT_ATOMS: atom_id res chain seq x y z
N MET A 1 -29.18 30.42 41.14
CA MET A 1 -28.60 31.65 40.57
C MET A 1 -28.04 31.45 39.17
N ARG A 2 -27.16 30.46 38.91
CA ARG A 2 -26.54 30.21 37.58
C ARG A 2 -27.51 30.23 36.37
N ARG A 3 -28.60 29.43 36.42
CA ARG A 3 -29.66 29.41 35.37
C ARG A 3 -30.37 30.75 35.12
N ILE A 4 -30.44 31.62 36.13
CA ILE A 4 -31.06 32.96 35.99
C ILE A 4 -30.05 33.90 35.34
N THR A 5 -28.80 33.85 35.78
CA THR A 5 -27.72 34.66 35.20
C THR A 5 -27.48 34.32 33.74
N ASP A 6 -27.53 33.04 33.36
CA ASP A 6 -27.34 32.62 31.96
C ASP A 6 -28.47 33.09 31.02
N ARG A 7 -29.69 33.28 31.54
CA ARG A 7 -30.87 33.66 30.74
C ARG A 7 -31.24 35.14 30.81
N ALA A 8 -30.77 35.86 31.83
CA ALA A 8 -31.11 37.26 32.05
C ALA A 8 -30.33 38.17 31.09
N ALA A 9 -31.03 39.09 30.44
CA ALA A 9 -30.48 39.96 29.40
C ALA A 9 -29.38 40.92 29.90
N HIS A 10 -29.40 41.29 31.18
CA HIS A 10 -28.57 42.37 31.73
C HIS A 10 -27.79 41.97 32.99
N ILE A 11 -27.83 40.69 33.37
CA ILE A 11 -27.12 40.20 34.57
C ILE A 11 -25.86 39.48 34.12
N HIS A 12 -24.73 39.89 34.70
CA HIS A 12 -23.40 39.35 34.42
C HIS A 12 -22.88 38.62 35.66
N HIS A 13 -21.98 37.66 35.47
CA HIS A 13 -21.28 37.00 36.58
C HIS A 13 -19.81 36.73 36.26
N ASP A 14 -19.00 36.75 37.32
CA ASP A 14 -17.61 36.30 37.33
C ASP A 14 -17.34 35.62 38.69
N GLY A 15 -17.20 34.29 38.68
CA GLY A 15 -17.09 33.48 39.89
C GLY A 15 -18.28 33.70 40.85
N ASN A 16 -18.02 34.35 41.99
CA ASN A 16 -19.02 34.66 43.01
C ASN A 16 -19.51 36.13 42.97
N ARG A 17 -19.11 36.90 41.96
CA ARG A 17 -19.53 38.30 41.76
C ARG A 17 -20.64 38.38 40.71
N TYR A 18 -21.65 39.20 40.99
CA TYR A 18 -22.79 39.44 40.10
C TYR A 18 -23.02 40.94 39.98
N TRP A 19 -23.28 41.43 38.76
CA TRP A 19 -23.64 42.83 38.54
C TRP A 19 -24.67 42.96 37.43
N ILE A 20 -25.41 44.07 37.46
CA ILE A 20 -26.39 44.44 36.44
C ILE A 20 -25.72 45.50 35.55
N SER A 21 -25.77 45.32 34.23
CA SER A 21 -25.24 46.26 33.25
C SER A 21 -26.26 46.50 32.14
N THR A 22 -26.26 47.70 31.57
CA THR A 22 -27.08 48.05 30.40
C THR A 22 -26.63 47.31 29.14
N LYS A 23 -25.39 46.77 29.11
CA LYS A 23 -24.90 45.92 28.03
C LYS A 23 -25.49 44.52 28.12
N ALA A 24 -25.92 43.98 26.98
CA ALA A 24 -26.50 42.64 26.89
C ALA A 24 -25.49 41.58 27.37
N ASN A 25 -26.00 40.56 28.07
CA ASN A 25 -25.21 39.40 28.48
C ASN A 25 -24.67 38.67 27.23
N LEU A 26 -23.35 38.51 27.16
CA LEU A 26 -22.67 37.88 26.03
C LEU A 26 -23.15 36.45 25.77
N ASN A 27 -23.53 35.71 26.83
CA ASN A 27 -24.09 34.37 26.71
C ASN A 27 -25.47 34.41 26.05
N ARG A 28 -26.30 35.41 26.36
CA ARG A 28 -27.60 35.59 25.70
C ARG A 28 -27.44 35.95 24.23
N LEU A 29 -26.48 36.84 23.90
CA LEU A 29 -26.17 37.16 22.51
C LEU A 29 -25.69 35.92 21.74
N ALA A 30 -24.85 35.09 22.37
CA ALA A 30 -24.42 33.82 21.79
C ALA A 30 -25.59 32.85 21.59
N ASP A 31 -26.52 32.75 22.53
CA ASP A 31 -27.73 31.92 22.39
C ASP A 31 -28.62 32.42 21.24
N ASP A 32 -28.82 33.73 21.12
CA ASP A 32 -29.62 34.35 20.05
C ASP A 32 -28.99 34.07 18.67
N ARG A 33 -27.67 34.24 18.53
CA ARG A 33 -26.93 33.90 17.29
C ARG A 33 -26.88 32.40 17.01
N THR A 34 -26.80 31.58 18.05
CA THR A 34 -26.86 30.11 17.89
C THR A 34 -28.19 29.71 17.27
N ASN A 35 -29.30 30.27 17.76
CA ASN A 35 -30.63 30.02 17.20
C ASN A 35 -30.78 30.53 15.76
N GLU A 36 -30.09 31.62 15.39
CA GLU A 36 -30.03 32.11 14.02
C GLU A 36 -29.27 31.14 13.11
N HIS A 37 -28.06 30.73 13.50
CA HIS A 37 -27.25 29.75 12.75
C HIS A 37 -27.92 28.38 12.64
N SER A 38 -28.64 27.92 13.67
CA SER A 38 -29.37 26.64 13.63
C SER A 38 -30.47 26.61 12.56
N ARG A 39 -30.95 27.77 12.09
CA ARG A 39 -31.89 27.86 10.96
C ARG A 39 -31.19 27.75 9.59
N GLN A 40 -29.87 27.94 9.54
CA GLN A 40 -29.04 27.95 8.34
C GLN A 40 -28.18 26.68 8.27
N VAL A 41 -28.83 25.52 8.06
CA VAL A 41 -28.17 24.20 8.10
C VAL A 41 -27.01 24.09 7.09
N GLU A 42 -27.13 24.72 5.92
CA GLU A 42 -26.07 24.72 4.89
C GLU A 42 -24.75 25.32 5.41
N GLY A 43 -24.82 26.40 6.21
CA GLY A 43 -23.65 27.01 6.83
C GLY A 43 -22.98 26.09 7.86
N LEU A 44 -23.79 25.33 8.61
CA LEU A 44 -23.28 24.34 9.56
C LEU A 44 -22.59 23.18 8.84
N TYR A 45 -23.19 22.70 7.75
CA TYR A 45 -22.60 21.64 6.93
C TYR A 45 -21.29 22.10 6.30
N ALA A 46 -21.23 23.32 5.78
CA ALA A 46 -20.00 23.88 5.21
C ALA A 46 -18.84 23.90 6.22
N GLU A 47 -19.09 24.35 7.47
CA GLU A 47 -18.08 24.36 8.53
C GLU A 47 -17.61 22.93 8.89
N ILE A 48 -18.54 21.97 9.03
CA ILE A 48 -18.20 20.57 9.33
C ILE A 48 -17.38 19.95 8.18
N VAL A 49 -17.81 20.16 6.94
CA VAL A 49 -17.13 19.67 5.75
C VAL A 49 -15.72 20.27 5.64
N GLN A 50 -15.56 21.57 5.94
CA GLN A 50 -14.25 22.21 5.95
C GLN A 50 -13.32 21.56 6.96
N ARG A 51 -13.80 21.25 8.18
CA ARG A 51 -13.00 20.55 9.21
C ARG A 51 -12.60 19.14 8.78
N ILE A 52 -13.54 18.37 8.21
CA ILE A 52 -13.24 17.03 7.68
C ILE A 52 -12.22 17.12 6.54
N ARG A 53 -12.31 18.13 5.68
CA ARG A 53 -11.36 18.37 4.58
C ARG A 53 -9.95 18.76 5.06
N ASN A 54 -9.84 19.42 6.22
CA ASN A 54 -8.54 19.79 6.79
C ASN A 54 -7.76 18.58 7.32
N ASP A 55 -8.42 17.49 7.72
CA ASP A 55 -7.76 16.26 8.14
C ASP A 55 -7.20 15.48 6.92
N GLN A 56 -5.89 15.62 6.69
CA GLN A 56 -5.19 14.97 5.57
C GLN A 56 -4.80 13.51 5.83
N THR A 57 -5.17 12.93 6.98
CA THR A 57 -4.83 11.54 7.30
C THR A 57 -5.52 10.56 6.35
N ARG A 58 -4.83 9.45 6.05
CA ARG A 58 -5.32 8.40 5.13
C ARG A 58 -5.49 7.03 5.78
N GLY A 59 -4.78 6.74 6.88
CA GLY A 59 -4.72 5.39 7.42
C GLY A 59 -4.10 4.42 6.41
N GLU A 60 -4.70 3.22 6.29
CA GLU A 60 -4.25 2.19 5.34
C GLU A 60 -4.85 2.32 3.93
N PHE A 61 -5.57 3.40 3.64
CA PHE A 61 -6.10 3.66 2.30
C PHE A 61 -5.08 4.37 1.41
N ALA A 62 -5.13 4.12 0.10
CA ALA A 62 -4.32 4.85 -0.86
C ALA A 62 -4.78 6.31 -0.98
N ALA A 63 -6.09 6.54 -0.98
CA ALA A 63 -6.69 7.87 -0.98
C ALA A 63 -7.97 7.96 -0.14
N VAL A 64 -8.31 9.19 0.27
CA VAL A 64 -9.53 9.51 1.01
C VAL A 64 -10.25 10.66 0.30
N HIS A 65 -11.49 10.41 -0.12
CA HIS A 65 -12.38 11.41 -0.71
C HIS A 65 -13.27 11.99 0.39
N ARG A 66 -13.17 13.30 0.62
CA ARG A 66 -13.73 13.97 1.80
C ARG A 66 -14.93 14.81 1.41
N CYS A 67 -16.11 14.30 1.72
CA CYS A 67 -17.41 14.89 1.41
C CYS A 67 -17.48 15.29 -0.08
N PRO A 68 -17.35 14.33 -1.02
CA PRO A 68 -17.51 14.61 -2.43
C PRO A 68 -18.97 14.98 -2.72
N ILE A 69 -19.18 16.01 -3.54
CA ILE A 69 -20.53 16.46 -3.90
C ILE A 69 -21.06 15.64 -5.08
N ALA A 70 -20.17 15.27 -6.01
CA ALA A 70 -20.50 14.48 -7.18
C ALA A 70 -19.67 13.19 -7.28
N THR A 71 -20.20 12.20 -7.99
CA THR A 71 -19.57 10.86 -8.12
C THR A 71 -18.28 10.88 -8.96
N ASN A 72 -18.08 11.90 -9.79
CA ASN A 72 -16.85 12.11 -10.57
C ASN A 72 -15.66 12.58 -9.72
N GLU A 73 -15.91 13.12 -8.52
CA GLU A 73 -14.85 13.50 -7.57
C GLU A 73 -14.18 12.29 -6.89
N VAL A 74 -14.76 11.10 -7.04
CA VAL A 74 -14.18 9.83 -6.58
C VAL A 74 -13.50 9.13 -7.75
N SER A 75 -12.17 9.08 -7.73
CA SER A 75 -11.36 8.44 -8.78
C SER A 75 -11.63 6.93 -8.87
N ASP A 76 -11.40 6.34 -10.04
CA ASP A 76 -11.61 4.91 -10.31
C ASP A 76 -10.29 4.24 -10.71
N GLU A 77 -9.39 4.09 -9.73
CA GLU A 77 -8.06 3.46 -9.92
C GLU A 77 -7.98 2.13 -9.14
N PRO A 78 -7.02 1.23 -9.44
CA PRO A 78 -6.88 -0.07 -8.79
C PRO A 78 -6.21 0.02 -7.41
N GLU A 79 -6.76 0.87 -6.53
CA GLU A 79 -6.28 1.09 -5.17
C GLU A 79 -7.45 1.38 -4.22
N ALA A 80 -7.42 0.83 -3.01
CA ALA A 80 -8.49 0.99 -2.03
C ALA A 80 -8.61 2.44 -1.52
N ARG A 81 -9.84 2.95 -1.54
CA ARG A 81 -10.20 4.31 -1.20
C ARG A 81 -11.30 4.36 -0.17
N LEU A 82 -11.16 5.32 0.74
CA LEU A 82 -12.23 5.69 1.66
C LEU A 82 -12.98 6.90 1.11
N VAL A 83 -14.31 6.84 1.13
CA VAL A 83 -15.18 7.98 0.86
C VAL A 83 -15.88 8.37 2.15
N ILE A 84 -15.54 9.53 2.69
CA ILE A 84 -16.23 10.12 3.84
C ILE A 84 -17.42 10.90 3.29
N LEU A 85 -18.64 10.41 3.53
CA LEU A 85 -19.87 11.07 3.07
C LEU A 85 -20.11 12.35 3.86
N GLY A 86 -20.77 13.32 3.21
CA GLY A 86 -21.18 14.57 3.85
C GLY A 86 -22.29 14.38 4.90
N PRO A 87 -22.52 15.40 5.75
CA PRO A 87 -23.54 15.36 6.80
C PRO A 87 -24.97 15.15 6.28
N GLU A 88 -25.25 15.53 5.03
CA GLU A 88 -26.52 15.29 4.35
C GLU A 88 -26.83 13.81 4.15
N HIS A 89 -25.81 12.95 4.12
CA HIS A 89 -25.92 11.52 3.85
C HIS A 89 -25.64 10.69 5.11
N ALA A 90 -26.45 10.87 6.16
CA ALA A 90 -26.27 10.20 7.45
C ALA A 90 -26.96 8.83 7.52
N HIS A 91 -26.43 7.94 8.36
CA HIS A 91 -26.98 6.61 8.60
C HIS A 91 -27.68 6.48 9.96
N ARG A 92 -28.76 5.69 10.01
CA ARG A 92 -29.47 5.32 11.24
C ARG A 92 -29.39 3.82 11.43
N LYS A 93 -28.85 3.38 12.58
CA LYS A 93 -28.71 1.96 12.94
C LYS A 93 -30.02 1.20 12.76
N GLY A 94 -29.95 0.03 12.11
CA GLY A 94 -31.09 -0.86 11.89
C GLY A 94 -31.99 -0.47 10.71
N LYS A 95 -31.60 0.52 9.90
CA LYS A 95 -32.29 0.88 8.65
C LYS A 95 -31.40 0.58 7.45
N VAL A 96 -31.95 -0.15 6.49
CA VAL A 96 -31.24 -0.58 5.27
C VAL A 96 -31.35 0.42 4.11
N ASP A 97 -32.34 1.32 4.16
CA ASP A 97 -32.57 2.34 3.12
C ASP A 97 -32.38 3.76 3.68
N THR A 98 -31.12 4.11 3.97
CA THR A 98 -30.74 5.44 4.49
C THR A 98 -30.08 6.27 3.39
N ASP A 99 -30.10 7.60 3.52
CA ASP A 99 -29.46 8.51 2.56
C ASP A 99 -27.97 8.19 2.36
N ALA A 100 -27.30 7.74 3.43
CA ALA A 100 -25.93 7.22 3.35
C ALA A 100 -25.79 6.03 2.40
N ILE A 101 -26.68 5.03 2.51
CA ILE A 101 -26.62 3.81 1.69
C ILE A 101 -27.00 4.12 0.25
N LYS A 102 -27.98 5.00 0.02
CA LYS A 102 -28.35 5.47 -1.32
C LYS A 102 -27.17 6.16 -2.02
N GLN A 103 -26.50 7.06 -1.30
CA GLN A 103 -25.33 7.75 -1.84
C GLN A 103 -24.15 6.80 -2.05
N ALA A 104 -23.90 5.89 -1.11
CA ALA A 104 -22.87 4.86 -1.27
C ALA A 104 -23.11 4.00 -2.51
N LYS A 105 -24.35 3.57 -2.74
CA LYS A 105 -24.76 2.82 -3.93
C LYS A 105 -24.53 3.61 -5.21
N LEU A 106 -24.95 4.87 -5.24
CA LEU A 106 -24.75 5.75 -6.40
C LEU A 106 -23.25 5.91 -6.75
N ILE A 107 -22.40 6.15 -5.75
CA ILE A 107 -20.94 6.28 -5.94
C ILE A 107 -20.31 4.95 -6.36
N LEU A 108 -20.80 3.83 -5.83
CA LEU A 108 -20.30 2.50 -6.19
C LEU A 108 -20.64 2.13 -7.63
N GLU A 109 -21.80 2.57 -8.14
CA GLU A 109 -22.28 2.24 -9.49
C GLU A 109 -21.76 3.20 -10.56
N THR A 110 -21.48 4.47 -10.20
CA THR A 110 -21.19 5.53 -11.18
C THR A 110 -19.96 6.37 -10.85
N ARG A 111 -19.34 6.91 -11.89
CA ARG A 111 -18.33 7.97 -11.86
C ARG A 111 -18.70 9.02 -12.89
N GLY A 112 -19.37 10.09 -12.45
CA GLY A 112 -19.99 11.04 -13.36
C GLY A 112 -21.02 10.35 -14.25
N ASN A 113 -20.83 10.44 -15.56
CA ASN A 113 -21.73 9.84 -16.55
C ASN A 113 -21.33 8.40 -16.97
N SER A 114 -20.27 7.84 -16.40
CA SER A 114 -19.76 6.52 -16.75
C SER A 114 -19.99 5.52 -15.61
N PRO A 115 -20.20 4.22 -15.91
CA PRO A 115 -20.25 3.19 -14.87
C PRO A 115 -18.88 3.06 -14.21
N ARG A 116 -18.87 2.84 -12.90
CA ARG A 116 -17.65 2.55 -12.15
C ARG A 116 -17.22 1.11 -12.38
N LEU A 117 -15.96 0.89 -12.74
CA LEU A 117 -15.44 -0.44 -13.03
C LEU A 117 -14.83 -1.07 -11.78
N LEU A 118 -14.04 -0.32 -11.01
CA LEU A 118 -13.24 -0.83 -9.90
C LEU A 118 -14.01 -0.76 -8.58
N ARG A 119 -15.19 -1.39 -8.57
CA ARG A 119 -16.15 -1.31 -7.48
C ARG A 119 -15.61 -1.89 -6.17
N ASN A 120 -14.70 -2.86 -6.22
CA ASN A 120 -14.10 -3.41 -5.01
C ASN A 120 -13.15 -2.42 -4.32
N MET A 121 -12.77 -1.32 -4.96
CA MET A 121 -11.79 -0.37 -4.44
C MET A 121 -12.40 0.77 -3.61
N VAL A 122 -13.71 0.78 -3.34
CA VAL A 122 -14.39 1.88 -2.65
C VAL A 122 -15.12 1.39 -1.41
N VAL A 123 -14.87 2.05 -0.27
CA VAL A 123 -15.62 1.89 0.98
C VAL A 123 -16.02 3.24 1.53
N PHE A 124 -17.01 3.28 2.42
CA PHE A 124 -17.63 4.53 2.85
C PHE A 124 -17.59 4.71 4.37
N LEU A 125 -17.53 5.96 4.83
CA LEU A 125 -17.73 6.35 6.22
C LEU A 125 -18.80 7.44 6.29
N THR A 126 -19.75 7.30 7.21
CA THR A 126 -20.86 8.24 7.37
C THR A 126 -21.16 8.59 8.83
N ALA A 127 -21.80 9.74 9.00
CA ALA A 127 -22.36 10.24 10.24
C ALA A 127 -23.48 9.33 10.80
N ASP A 128 -23.51 9.17 12.11
CA ASP A 128 -24.66 8.63 12.84
C ASP A 128 -25.73 9.72 12.99
N LYS A 129 -26.91 9.47 12.41
CA LYS A 129 -28.02 10.42 12.35
C LYS A 129 -28.46 10.92 13.72
N LYS A 130 -28.32 10.12 14.79
CA LYS A 130 -28.73 10.53 16.14
C LYS A 130 -27.75 11.55 16.71
N THR A 131 -26.45 11.32 16.55
CA THR A 131 -25.41 12.22 17.06
C THR A 131 -25.19 13.45 16.19
N LEU A 132 -25.63 13.41 14.92
CA LEU A 132 -25.48 14.52 14.01
C LEU A 132 -26.24 15.77 14.47
N ASP A 133 -27.45 15.61 15.02
CA ASP A 133 -28.23 16.75 15.52
C ASP A 133 -27.50 17.48 16.68
N ASP A 134 -26.84 16.73 17.56
CA ASP A 134 -26.02 17.28 18.65
C ASP A 134 -24.78 18.01 18.11
N LEU A 135 -24.14 17.47 17.07
CA LEU A 135 -23.01 18.12 16.39
C LEU A 135 -23.44 19.42 15.71
N LEU A 136 -24.61 19.45 15.07
CA LEU A 136 -25.13 20.67 14.43
C LEU A 136 -25.36 21.77 15.45
N GLN A 137 -25.93 21.44 16.61
CA GLN A 137 -26.11 22.40 17.68
C GLN A 137 -24.77 22.91 18.23
N ALA A 138 -23.78 22.03 18.42
CA ALA A 138 -22.44 22.44 18.84
C ALA A 138 -21.74 23.34 17.80
N THR A 139 -21.94 23.04 16.51
CA THR A 139 -21.39 23.83 15.40
C THR A 139 -22.04 25.22 15.34
N ALA A 140 -23.36 25.31 15.52
CA ALA A 140 -24.07 26.58 15.57
C ALA A 140 -23.57 27.46 16.74
N GLN A 141 -23.33 26.85 17.91
CA GLN A 141 -22.76 27.55 19.05
C GLN A 141 -21.34 28.04 18.80
N TYR A 142 -20.51 27.23 18.13
CA TYR A 142 -19.17 27.64 17.72
C TYR A 142 -19.22 28.85 16.76
N LEU A 143 -20.08 28.82 15.74
CA LEU A 143 -20.22 29.94 14.79
C LEU A 143 -20.74 31.22 15.47
N ALA A 144 -21.62 31.08 16.47
CA ALA A 144 -22.07 32.19 17.29
C ALA A 144 -20.90 32.84 18.07
N TRP A 145 -20.06 32.03 18.71
CA TRP A 145 -18.87 32.55 19.41
C TRP A 145 -17.81 33.11 18.46
N LYS A 146 -17.67 32.51 17.27
CA LYS A 146 -16.77 32.98 16.23
C LYS A 146 -17.15 34.38 15.75
N SER A 147 -18.42 34.59 15.41
CA SER A 147 -18.93 35.90 14.99
C SER A 147 -18.79 36.96 16.09
N ILE A 148 -19.12 36.63 17.35
CA ILE A 148 -18.94 37.55 18.49
C ILE A 148 -17.47 37.95 18.66
N ASN A 149 -16.55 37.01 18.49
CA ASN A 149 -15.12 37.27 18.63
C ASN A 149 -14.54 38.07 17.45
N GLU A 150 -15.07 37.87 16.23
CA GLU A 150 -14.73 38.64 15.04
C GLU A 150 -15.25 40.09 15.15
N GLU A 151 -16.46 40.28 15.66
CA GLU A 151 -17.13 41.59 15.84
C GLU A 151 -16.83 42.27 17.19
N LYS A 152 -15.78 41.83 17.90
CA LYS A 152 -15.47 42.31 19.27
C LYS A 152 -15.31 43.83 19.41
N GLU A 153 -14.87 44.51 18.35
CA GLU A 153 -14.72 45.98 18.32
C GLU A 153 -16.07 46.67 18.08
N GLU A 154 -16.88 46.16 17.13
CA GLU A 154 -18.22 46.69 16.82
C GLU A 154 -19.17 46.56 18.02
N LEU A 155 -19.08 45.43 18.73
CA LEU A 155 -19.80 45.15 19.96
C LEU A 155 -19.26 45.93 21.17
N ASN A 156 -18.17 46.68 21.01
CA ASN A 156 -17.51 47.45 22.07
C ASN A 156 -17.28 46.59 23.35
N LEU A 157 -16.76 45.37 23.15
CA LEU A 157 -16.47 44.44 24.23
C LEU A 157 -15.30 44.96 25.07
N ASP A 158 -15.50 45.00 26.39
CA ASP A 158 -14.44 45.32 27.34
C ASP A 158 -13.43 44.16 27.45
N ALA A 159 -12.35 44.36 28.21
CA ALA A 159 -11.30 43.36 28.36
C ALA A 159 -11.82 42.03 28.95
N TYR A 160 -12.88 42.06 29.75
CA TYR A 160 -13.52 40.88 30.30
C TYR A 160 -14.30 40.12 29.21
N GLY A 161 -15.18 40.81 28.49
CA GLY A 161 -15.99 40.24 27.40
C GLY A 161 -15.12 39.67 26.28
N ARG A 162 -14.00 40.31 25.93
CA ARG A 162 -13.04 39.78 24.95
C ARG A 162 -12.42 38.46 25.40
N ARG A 163 -12.01 38.35 26.67
CA ARG A 163 -11.47 37.10 27.24
C ARG A 163 -12.54 36.01 27.29
N GLN A 164 -13.77 36.34 27.65
CA GLN A 164 -14.88 35.40 27.67
C GLN A 164 -15.22 34.88 26.27
N ALA A 165 -15.34 35.76 25.27
CA ALA A 165 -15.59 35.38 23.88
C ALA A 165 -14.50 34.45 23.35
N SER A 166 -13.23 34.80 23.56
CA SER A 166 -12.09 34.00 23.10
C SER A 166 -12.03 32.63 23.78
N ALA A 167 -12.29 32.56 25.10
CA ALA A 167 -12.30 31.30 25.83
C ALA A 167 -13.43 30.37 25.37
N ASN A 168 -14.65 30.91 25.21
CA ASN A 168 -15.79 30.14 24.71
C ASN A 168 -15.62 29.72 23.25
N LEU A 169 -15.01 30.56 22.40
CA LEU A 169 -14.64 30.19 21.03
C LEU A 169 -13.68 28.99 21.02
N SER A 170 -12.62 29.02 21.83
CA SER A 170 -11.65 27.91 21.91
C SER A 170 -12.32 26.61 22.38
N SER A 171 -13.12 26.68 23.45
CA SER A 171 -13.80 25.50 24.01
C SER A 171 -14.87 24.93 23.08
N SER A 172 -15.65 25.79 22.42
CA SER A 172 -16.65 25.36 21.43
C SER A 172 -15.98 24.76 20.19
N ASN A 173 -14.84 25.31 19.76
CA ASN A 173 -14.05 24.76 18.66
C ASN A 173 -13.60 23.32 18.93
N GLU A 174 -12.99 23.07 20.09
CA GLU A 174 -12.57 21.72 20.51
C GLU A 174 -13.75 20.76 20.63
N THR A 175 -14.88 21.26 21.13
CA THR A 175 -16.12 20.46 21.25
C THR A 175 -16.60 19.98 19.90
N VAL A 176 -16.59 20.86 18.87
CA VAL A 176 -16.98 20.48 17.51
C VAL A 176 -16.04 19.41 16.94
N ASP A 177 -14.73 19.56 17.13
CA ASP A 177 -13.75 18.56 16.65
C ASP A 177 -13.98 17.18 17.28
N LEU A 178 -14.24 17.12 18.60
CA LEU A 178 -14.56 15.88 19.29
C LEU A 178 -15.90 15.29 18.81
N ARG A 179 -16.93 16.12 18.62
CA ARG A 179 -18.24 15.67 18.14
C ARG A 179 -18.18 15.12 16.72
N ILE A 180 -17.35 15.69 15.83
CA ILE A 180 -17.13 15.13 14.48
C ILE A 180 -16.61 13.69 14.60
N LEU A 181 -15.64 13.44 15.48
CA LEU A 181 -15.13 12.09 15.74
C LEU A 181 -16.22 11.19 16.33
N GLU A 182 -17.08 11.66 17.22
CA GLU A 182 -18.18 10.85 17.77
C GLU A 182 -19.29 10.55 16.75
N THR A 183 -19.45 11.41 15.75
CA THR A 183 -20.52 11.31 14.75
C THR A 183 -20.15 10.44 13.55
N TRP A 184 -18.96 10.54 12.96
CA TRP A 184 -18.58 9.79 11.74
C TRP A 184 -18.13 8.35 11.99
N VAL A 185 -19.06 7.50 12.38
CA VAL A 185 -18.75 6.19 12.98
C VAL A 185 -19.23 4.99 12.19
N HIS A 186 -20.06 5.16 11.16
CA HIS A 186 -20.59 4.02 10.40
C HIS A 186 -19.75 3.80 9.15
N ALA A 187 -18.91 2.77 9.17
CA ALA A 187 -18.25 2.26 7.98
C ALA A 187 -19.25 1.40 7.19
N ILE A 188 -19.55 1.80 5.97
CA ILE A 188 -20.44 1.08 5.05
C ILE A 188 -19.56 0.41 4.01
N VAL A 189 -19.66 -0.91 3.91
CA VAL A 189 -18.80 -1.75 3.08
C VAL A 189 -19.65 -2.61 2.16
N PRO A 190 -19.45 -2.54 0.83
CA PRO A 190 -20.09 -3.48 -0.09
C PRO A 190 -19.40 -4.85 0.06
N ILE A 191 -20.22 -5.89 0.22
CA ILE A 191 -19.78 -7.28 0.26
C ILE A 191 -20.63 -8.12 -0.70
N GLN A 192 -20.04 -9.16 -1.25
CA GLN A 192 -20.74 -10.07 -2.15
C GLN A 192 -20.20 -11.49 -1.93
N PRO A 193 -20.61 -12.20 -0.86
CA PRO A 193 -20.06 -13.52 -0.56
C PRO A 193 -20.30 -14.55 -1.67
N ASP A 194 -21.42 -14.40 -2.39
CA ASP A 194 -21.80 -15.21 -3.54
C ASP A 194 -21.81 -14.34 -4.81
N PRO A 195 -20.93 -14.59 -5.79
CA PRO A 195 -20.88 -13.84 -7.06
C PRO A 195 -22.20 -13.81 -7.83
N ALA A 196 -23.09 -14.79 -7.63
CA ALA A 196 -24.38 -14.89 -8.30
C ALA A 196 -25.49 -14.05 -7.62
N LYS A 197 -25.26 -13.53 -6.41
CA LYS A 197 -26.23 -12.73 -5.66
C LYS A 197 -25.96 -11.23 -5.76
N GLU A 198 -26.95 -10.45 -5.37
CA GLU A 198 -26.82 -8.99 -5.27
C GLU A 198 -25.79 -8.58 -4.19
N ILE A 199 -25.27 -7.36 -4.33
CA ILE A 199 -24.33 -6.77 -3.38
C ILE A 199 -25.07 -6.48 -2.07
N GLU A 200 -24.53 -6.98 -0.97
CA GLU A 200 -25.00 -6.68 0.37
C GLU A 200 -24.20 -5.52 0.97
N TRP A 201 -24.84 -4.74 1.84
CA TRP A 201 -24.24 -3.56 2.47
C TRP A 201 -24.02 -3.82 3.96
N GLN A 202 -22.77 -4.13 4.32
CA GLN A 202 -22.39 -4.33 5.70
C GLN A 202 -22.09 -2.99 6.37
N VAL A 203 -22.65 -2.76 7.57
CA VAL A 203 -22.42 -1.54 8.36
C VAL A 203 -21.71 -1.90 9.65
N ILE A 204 -20.54 -1.30 9.86
CA ILE A 204 -19.65 -1.59 10.98
C ILE A 204 -19.34 -0.30 11.71
N ARG A 205 -19.32 -0.32 13.06
CA ARG A 205 -18.93 0.86 13.83
C ARG A 205 -17.41 0.98 13.93
N ALA A 206 -16.89 2.10 13.45
CA ALA A 206 -15.51 2.54 13.58
C ALA A 206 -15.43 3.70 14.59
N ASN A 207 -15.45 3.36 15.89
CA ASN A 207 -15.36 4.33 16.98
C ASN A 207 -13.90 4.59 17.41
N GLY A 208 -13.67 5.68 18.14
CA GLY A 208 -12.39 5.98 18.81
C GLY A 208 -11.88 7.40 18.55
N ASN A 209 -10.86 7.85 19.28
CA ASN A 209 -10.39 9.24 19.22
C ASN A 209 -9.33 9.50 18.12
N ASN A 210 -8.95 8.47 17.37
CA ASN A 210 -8.06 8.61 16.23
C ASN A 210 -8.76 9.33 15.06
N PRO A 211 -7.98 9.94 14.15
CA PRO A 211 -8.50 10.52 12.90
C PRO A 211 -9.42 9.55 12.13
N LEU A 212 -10.42 10.10 11.44
CA LEU A 212 -11.53 9.36 10.85
C LEU A 212 -11.05 8.23 9.92
N ALA A 213 -10.13 8.55 9.01
CA ALA A 213 -9.59 7.58 8.07
C ALA A 213 -8.76 6.48 8.77
N LYS A 214 -7.93 6.85 9.74
CA LYS A 214 -7.03 5.93 10.46
C LYS A 214 -7.81 4.88 11.26
N ARG A 215 -8.82 5.29 12.03
CA ARG A 215 -9.63 4.33 12.82
C ARG A 215 -10.51 3.45 11.93
N THR A 216 -11.02 4.01 10.82
CA THR A 216 -11.83 3.25 9.87
C THR A 216 -10.98 2.18 9.21
N ALA A 217 -9.79 2.55 8.72
CA ALA A 217 -8.81 1.60 8.19
C ALA A 217 -8.48 0.49 9.20
N ALA A 218 -8.10 0.85 10.43
CA ALA A 218 -7.78 -0.14 11.46
C ALA A 218 -8.94 -1.10 11.74
N LYS A 219 -10.18 -0.60 11.77
CA LYS A 219 -11.37 -1.43 11.95
C LYS A 219 -11.60 -2.37 10.75
N LEU A 220 -11.47 -1.87 9.52
CA LEU A 220 -11.66 -2.71 8.33
C LEU A 220 -10.56 -3.76 8.17
N VAL A 221 -9.33 -3.45 8.55
CA VAL A 221 -8.22 -4.41 8.58
C VAL A 221 -8.49 -5.53 9.58
N HIS A 222 -8.94 -5.18 10.79
CA HIS A 222 -9.30 -6.15 11.82
C HIS A 222 -10.45 -7.09 11.39
N GLU A 223 -11.42 -6.58 10.62
CA GLU A 223 -12.55 -7.37 10.10
C GLU A 223 -12.24 -8.04 8.75
N GLU A 224 -11.00 -7.99 8.26
CA GLU A 224 -10.56 -8.52 6.96
C GLU A 224 -11.29 -7.93 5.73
N LEU A 225 -11.87 -6.73 5.87
CA LEU A 225 -12.56 -6.00 4.80
C LEU A 225 -11.64 -5.03 4.05
N LEU A 226 -10.40 -4.89 4.50
CA LEU A 226 -9.31 -4.21 3.81
C LEU A 226 -8.01 -4.96 4.10
N MET A 227 -7.28 -5.35 3.07
CA MET A 227 -6.02 -6.07 3.18
C MET A 227 -4.87 -5.20 2.64
N PRO A 228 -4.16 -4.44 3.49
CA PRO A 228 -2.93 -3.74 3.12
C PRO A 228 -1.71 -4.67 3.05
N VAL A 229 -1.85 -5.86 3.65
CA VAL A 229 -0.90 -6.96 3.61
C VAL A 229 -1.70 -8.23 3.35
N MET A 230 -1.21 -9.05 2.42
CA MET A 230 -1.77 -10.37 2.10
C MET A 230 -0.60 -11.33 1.91
N GLY A 231 -0.70 -12.53 2.48
CA GLY A 231 0.27 -13.61 2.27
C GLY A 231 -0.06 -14.45 1.05
N GLY A 232 0.94 -15.14 0.49
CA GLY A 232 0.79 -15.96 -0.71
C GLY A 232 -0.22 -17.10 -0.55
N ALA A 233 -0.28 -17.72 0.63
CA ALA A 233 -1.27 -18.74 0.94
C ALA A 233 -2.71 -18.18 0.92
N ARG A 234 -2.94 -16.97 1.44
CA ARG A 234 -4.26 -16.32 1.41
C ARG A 234 -4.65 -15.96 -0.02
N LEU A 235 -3.70 -15.46 -0.82
CA LEU A 235 -3.91 -15.20 -2.24
C LEU A 235 -4.28 -16.50 -2.98
N ARG A 236 -3.56 -17.59 -2.73
CA ARG A 236 -3.84 -18.91 -3.30
C ARG A 236 -5.28 -19.36 -3.00
N MET A 237 -5.75 -19.21 -1.75
CA MET A 237 -7.13 -19.55 -1.39
C MET A 237 -8.18 -18.78 -2.19
N GLU A 238 -7.96 -17.49 -2.48
CA GLU A 238 -8.88 -16.68 -3.29
C GLU A 238 -8.87 -17.13 -4.76
N ILE A 239 -7.68 -17.43 -5.30
CA ILE A 239 -7.52 -17.91 -6.68
C ILE A 239 -8.22 -19.28 -6.85
N ASP A 240 -8.00 -20.21 -5.91
CA ASP A 240 -8.60 -21.54 -5.92
C ASP A 240 -10.12 -21.49 -5.90
N ARG A 241 -10.68 -20.54 -5.13
CA ARG A 241 -12.11 -20.43 -4.94
C ARG A 241 -12.85 -19.92 -6.18
N TYR A 242 -12.26 -18.99 -6.95
CA TYR A 242 -13.01 -18.25 -7.98
C TYR A 242 -12.32 -18.04 -9.32
N LEU A 243 -10.99 -18.15 -9.41
CA LEU A 243 -10.26 -17.55 -10.53
C LEU A 243 -9.67 -18.53 -11.53
N TRP A 244 -9.41 -19.78 -11.14
CA TRP A 244 -8.84 -20.74 -12.07
C TRP A 244 -9.72 -21.01 -13.28
N ASN A 245 -11.04 -21.20 -13.12
CA ASN A 245 -12.02 -21.33 -14.21
C ASN A 245 -11.49 -22.12 -15.43
N ASP A 246 -11.06 -23.37 -15.21
CA ASP A 246 -10.46 -24.28 -16.19
C ASP A 246 -9.13 -23.85 -16.83
N ARG A 247 -8.55 -22.72 -16.41
CA ARG A 247 -7.22 -22.24 -16.80
C ARG A 247 -6.13 -22.83 -15.91
N ASN A 248 -4.93 -22.93 -16.45
CA ASN A 248 -3.73 -23.37 -15.73
C ASN A 248 -2.85 -22.23 -15.24
N HIS A 249 -3.11 -21.01 -15.70
CA HIS A 249 -2.41 -19.82 -15.27
C HIS A 249 -3.32 -18.58 -15.35
N ILE A 250 -2.92 -17.51 -14.67
CA ILE A 250 -3.58 -16.21 -14.69
C ILE A 250 -2.50 -15.14 -14.85
N ALA A 251 -2.68 -14.18 -15.75
CA ALA A 251 -1.74 -13.08 -15.89
C ALA A 251 -1.84 -12.13 -14.67
N PHE A 252 -0.70 -11.60 -14.24
CA PHE A 252 -0.63 -10.69 -13.10
C PHE A 252 -1.52 -9.47 -13.27
N LYS A 253 -1.58 -8.90 -14.48
CA LYS A 253 -2.49 -7.79 -14.81
C LYS A 253 -3.95 -8.15 -14.59
N ASP A 254 -4.37 -9.34 -15.02
CA ASP A 254 -5.76 -9.79 -14.88
C ASP A 254 -6.10 -10.02 -13.40
N LEU A 255 -5.15 -10.56 -12.63
CA LEU A 255 -5.31 -10.73 -11.20
C LEU A 255 -5.55 -9.38 -10.51
N LEU A 256 -4.74 -8.35 -10.79
CA LEU A 256 -4.94 -7.00 -10.26
C LEU A 256 -6.30 -6.42 -10.66
N ASP A 257 -6.72 -6.65 -11.91
CA ASP A 257 -8.01 -6.20 -12.44
C ASP A 257 -9.18 -6.89 -11.71
N TYR A 258 -9.12 -8.20 -11.51
CA TYR A 258 -10.14 -8.99 -10.81
C TYR A 258 -10.30 -8.54 -9.37
N PHE A 259 -9.18 -8.44 -8.62
CA PHE A 259 -9.17 -7.96 -7.24
C PHE A 259 -9.73 -6.55 -7.10
N SER A 260 -9.58 -5.71 -8.13
CA SER A 260 -10.08 -4.33 -8.15
C SER A 260 -11.57 -4.24 -8.53
N ARG A 261 -12.07 -5.13 -9.39
CA ARG A 261 -13.44 -5.09 -9.93
C ARG A 261 -14.46 -5.85 -9.11
N TYR A 262 -14.10 -7.05 -8.66
CA TYR A 262 -15.06 -8.02 -8.14
C TYR A 262 -15.12 -7.96 -6.60
N ILE A 263 -16.31 -7.65 -6.08
CA ILE A 263 -16.55 -7.43 -4.64
C ILE A 263 -16.50 -8.74 -3.83
N TYR A 264 -16.68 -9.88 -4.49
CA TYR A 264 -16.54 -11.20 -3.86
C TYR A 264 -15.08 -11.59 -3.57
N LEU A 265 -14.10 -10.89 -4.14
CA LEU A 265 -12.69 -11.06 -3.81
C LEU A 265 -12.29 -10.13 -2.67
N SER A 266 -11.29 -10.56 -1.91
CA SER A 266 -10.70 -9.77 -0.83
C SER A 266 -10.23 -8.39 -1.32
N ARG A 267 -10.55 -7.33 -0.58
CA ARG A 267 -10.18 -5.96 -0.97
C ARG A 267 -8.73 -5.65 -0.62
N ILE A 268 -7.84 -5.73 -1.62
CA ILE A 268 -6.44 -5.34 -1.46
C ILE A 268 -6.28 -3.81 -1.49
N ARG A 269 -5.23 -3.31 -0.83
CA ARG A 269 -4.94 -1.86 -0.81
C ARG A 269 -4.49 -1.33 -2.16
N ASP A 270 -3.57 -2.01 -2.83
CA ASP A 270 -2.89 -1.54 -4.04
C ASP A 270 -2.16 -2.69 -4.75
N ARG A 271 -1.59 -2.40 -5.92
CA ARG A 271 -0.73 -3.33 -6.67
C ARG A 271 0.42 -3.89 -5.82
N ALA A 272 1.08 -3.04 -5.03
CA ALA A 272 2.22 -3.43 -4.21
C ALA A 272 1.84 -4.51 -3.17
N THR A 273 0.60 -4.52 -2.71
CA THR A 273 0.08 -5.57 -1.82
C THR A 273 -0.01 -6.92 -2.53
N LEU A 274 -0.49 -6.93 -3.77
CA LEU A 274 -0.54 -8.15 -4.58
C LEU A 274 0.87 -8.62 -4.96
N ASP A 275 1.76 -7.70 -5.32
CA ASP A 275 3.17 -8.01 -5.62
C ASP A 275 3.82 -8.73 -4.41
N ARG A 276 3.70 -8.15 -3.21
CA ARG A 276 4.21 -8.74 -1.98
C ARG A 276 3.59 -10.10 -1.67
N ALA A 277 2.30 -10.29 -1.92
CA ALA A 277 1.63 -11.57 -1.72
C ALA A 277 2.19 -12.65 -2.65
N ILE A 278 2.48 -12.30 -3.90
CA ILE A 278 3.09 -13.22 -4.87
C ILE A 278 4.53 -13.54 -4.49
N GLN A 279 5.34 -12.54 -4.11
CA GLN A 279 6.69 -12.78 -3.60
C GLN A 279 6.70 -13.69 -2.37
N ASP A 280 5.82 -13.43 -1.39
CA ASP A 280 5.67 -14.30 -0.22
C ASP A 280 5.26 -15.71 -0.63
N GLY A 281 4.41 -15.85 -1.65
CA GLY A 281 3.94 -17.14 -2.15
C GLY A 281 5.03 -17.97 -2.83
N ILE A 282 5.83 -17.36 -3.70
CA ILE A 282 6.93 -18.05 -4.40
C ILE A 282 8.10 -18.36 -3.48
N ASN A 283 8.30 -17.58 -2.41
CA ASN A 283 9.35 -17.80 -1.41
C ASN A 283 8.98 -18.87 -0.36
N ARG A 284 7.78 -19.46 -0.43
CA ARG A 284 7.45 -20.63 0.39
C ARG A 284 8.27 -21.84 -0.05
N THR A 285 8.34 -22.84 0.83
CA THR A 285 9.09 -24.08 0.57
C THR A 285 8.25 -25.12 -0.18
N VAL A 286 6.93 -25.10 0.03
CA VAL A 286 5.98 -26.09 -0.49
C VAL A 286 5.10 -25.45 -1.56
N ILE A 287 5.32 -25.81 -2.83
CA ILE A 287 4.62 -25.20 -3.97
C ILE A 287 3.12 -25.50 -3.96
N GLU A 288 2.74 -26.67 -3.43
CA GLU A 288 1.36 -27.12 -3.32
C GLU A 288 0.51 -26.18 -2.45
N GLU A 289 1.12 -25.48 -1.48
CA GLU A 289 0.47 -24.50 -0.61
C GLU A 289 0.29 -23.12 -1.27
N THR A 290 0.96 -22.86 -2.40
CA THR A 290 0.96 -21.55 -3.08
C THR A 290 0.86 -21.69 -4.60
N PHE A 291 1.82 -21.21 -5.37
CA PHE A 291 1.80 -21.21 -6.83
C PHE A 291 3.21 -20.91 -7.34
N ALA A 292 3.45 -21.19 -8.63
CA ALA A 292 4.66 -20.77 -9.31
C ALA A 292 4.41 -19.53 -10.19
N VAL A 293 5.49 -18.94 -10.68
CA VAL A 293 5.44 -17.84 -11.64
C VAL A 293 6.19 -18.20 -12.92
N ALA A 294 5.74 -17.68 -14.06
CA ALA A 294 6.41 -17.83 -15.34
C ALA A 294 6.38 -16.50 -16.11
N ASP A 295 7.36 -16.29 -17.00
CA ASP A 295 7.43 -15.09 -17.84
C ASP A 295 6.41 -15.15 -18.99
N GLY A 296 6.04 -16.36 -19.42
CA GLY A 296 5.08 -16.59 -20.49
C GLY A 296 4.76 -18.07 -20.69
N TYR A 297 3.89 -18.37 -21.65
CA TYR A 297 3.51 -19.72 -22.04
C TYR A 297 3.67 -19.90 -23.55
N ASP A 298 4.40 -20.94 -23.95
CA ASP A 298 4.62 -21.33 -25.34
C ASP A 298 3.57 -22.39 -25.72
N GLU A 299 2.55 -21.96 -26.47
CA GLU A 299 1.44 -22.83 -26.91
C GLU A 299 1.90 -23.93 -27.87
N VAL A 300 2.98 -23.73 -28.63
CA VAL A 300 3.48 -24.72 -29.60
C VAL A 300 4.19 -25.86 -28.89
N LYS A 301 4.92 -25.55 -27.82
CA LYS A 301 5.69 -26.52 -27.03
C LYS A 301 4.97 -27.02 -25.78
N ASP A 302 3.77 -26.50 -25.51
CA ASP A 302 3.01 -26.74 -24.28
C ASP A 302 3.90 -26.60 -23.04
N LYS A 303 4.56 -25.44 -22.94
CA LYS A 303 5.60 -25.19 -21.93
C LYS A 303 5.58 -23.77 -21.40
N TYR A 304 5.71 -23.63 -20.09
CA TYR A 304 5.94 -22.33 -19.45
C TYR A 304 7.38 -21.86 -19.63
N VAL A 305 7.55 -20.65 -20.12
CA VAL A 305 8.84 -20.01 -20.31
C VAL A 305 9.24 -19.30 -19.01
N GLY A 306 10.45 -19.57 -18.53
CA GLY A 306 10.96 -18.94 -17.32
C GLY A 306 10.20 -19.32 -16.04
N LEU A 307 9.62 -20.52 -15.99
CA LEU A 307 8.93 -21.05 -14.81
C LEU A 307 9.86 -21.14 -13.60
N ARG A 308 9.46 -20.52 -12.49
CA ARG A 308 10.27 -20.38 -11.27
C ARG A 308 9.42 -20.55 -10.00
N TYR A 309 10.06 -21.10 -8.97
CA TYR A 309 9.58 -21.22 -7.60
C TYR A 309 10.78 -21.13 -6.65
N GLY A 310 10.65 -20.44 -5.52
CA GLY A 310 11.74 -20.22 -4.55
C GLY A 310 12.78 -19.17 -4.95
N GLN A 311 12.46 -18.29 -5.91
CA GLN A 311 13.33 -17.20 -6.36
C GLN A 311 12.53 -15.92 -6.50
N GLU A 312 13.07 -14.79 -6.06
CA GLU A 312 12.43 -13.48 -6.28
C GLU A 312 12.37 -13.16 -7.78
N VAL A 313 11.25 -12.57 -8.20
CA VAL A 313 11.00 -12.24 -9.60
C VAL A 313 10.44 -10.83 -9.70
N VAL A 314 10.89 -10.04 -10.68
CA VAL A 314 10.21 -8.77 -10.99
C VAL A 314 8.90 -9.09 -11.69
N LEU A 315 7.77 -8.70 -11.10
CA LEU A 315 6.45 -8.97 -11.64
C LEU A 315 6.07 -7.90 -12.67
N GLU A 316 5.95 -8.34 -13.91
CA GLU A 316 5.45 -7.55 -15.02
C GLU A 316 3.98 -7.87 -15.29
N ASN A 317 3.31 -7.04 -16.08
CA ASN A 317 1.90 -7.24 -16.39
C ASN A 317 1.62 -8.59 -17.08
N GLY A 318 2.60 -9.11 -17.83
CA GLY A 318 2.53 -10.40 -18.53
C GLY A 318 2.98 -11.61 -17.70
N THR A 319 3.51 -11.40 -16.49
CA THR A 319 3.93 -12.51 -15.63
C THR A 319 2.73 -13.39 -15.31
N LEU A 320 2.90 -14.69 -15.48
CA LEU A 320 1.85 -15.68 -15.28
C LEU A 320 1.97 -16.32 -13.90
N ILE A 321 0.87 -16.30 -13.14
CA ILE A 321 0.70 -17.08 -11.92
C ILE A 321 0.19 -18.46 -12.35
N VAL A 322 0.98 -19.51 -12.12
CA VAL A 322 0.74 -20.86 -12.62
C VAL A 322 0.25 -21.77 -11.51
N LYS A 323 -0.74 -22.62 -11.81
CA LYS A 323 -1.23 -23.67 -10.89
C LYS A 323 -0.07 -24.53 -10.39
N PRO A 324 -0.04 -24.89 -9.09
CA PRO A 324 1.03 -25.69 -8.53
C PRO A 324 1.20 -27.03 -9.26
N ASP A 325 0.11 -27.77 -9.50
CA ASP A 325 0.16 -29.11 -10.11
C ASP A 325 0.85 -29.09 -11.48
N VAL A 326 0.53 -28.08 -12.29
CA VAL A 326 1.08 -27.92 -13.64
C VAL A 326 2.54 -27.48 -13.58
N ALA A 327 2.86 -26.58 -12.64
CA ALA A 327 4.23 -26.12 -12.42
C ALA A 327 5.14 -27.25 -11.94
N THR A 328 4.71 -28.07 -10.97
CA THR A 328 5.47 -29.20 -10.44
C THR A 328 5.79 -30.22 -11.54
N VAL A 329 4.81 -30.57 -12.38
CA VAL A 329 5.03 -31.50 -13.51
C VAL A 329 6.13 -31.00 -14.46
N GLN A 330 6.15 -29.72 -14.79
CA GLN A 330 7.19 -29.16 -15.65
C GLN A 330 8.55 -29.09 -14.94
N LEU A 331 8.59 -28.65 -13.68
CA LEU A 331 9.84 -28.55 -12.91
C LEU A 331 10.50 -29.92 -12.73
N ASP A 332 9.72 -30.96 -12.46
CA ASP A 332 10.21 -32.34 -12.34
C ASP A 332 10.73 -32.88 -13.68
N ARG A 333 10.05 -32.57 -14.79
CA ARG A 333 10.54 -32.94 -16.13
C ARG A 333 11.90 -32.30 -16.41
N GLU A 334 12.03 -31.00 -16.16
CA GLU A 334 13.29 -30.27 -16.38
C GLU A 334 14.42 -30.74 -15.46
N ARG A 335 14.10 -31.11 -14.22
CA ARG A 335 15.08 -31.69 -13.29
C ARG A 335 15.61 -33.02 -13.81
N LYS A 336 14.73 -33.93 -14.24
CA LYS A 336 15.13 -35.23 -14.80
C LYS A 336 15.94 -35.09 -16.09
N GLU A 337 15.59 -34.14 -16.96
CA GLU A 337 16.37 -33.85 -18.17
C GLU A 337 17.78 -33.34 -17.87
N LYS A 338 17.95 -32.51 -16.83
CA LYS A 338 19.27 -32.05 -16.37
C LYS A 338 20.10 -33.18 -15.76
N GLU A 339 19.48 -34.04 -14.95
CA GLU A 339 20.13 -35.22 -14.35
C GLU A 339 20.61 -36.20 -15.44
N GLN A 340 19.81 -36.43 -16.50
CA GLN A 340 20.18 -37.28 -17.63
C GLN A 340 21.31 -36.69 -18.49
N LYS A 341 21.36 -35.36 -18.68
CA LYS A 341 22.45 -34.70 -19.42
C LYS A 341 23.77 -34.69 -18.66
N ASN A 342 23.73 -34.59 -17.33
CA ASN A 342 24.94 -34.60 -16.49
C ASN A 342 25.44 -36.03 -16.16
N GLY A 343 24.60 -37.06 -16.32
CA GLY A 343 24.97 -38.47 -16.09
C GLY A 343 25.62 -39.18 -17.29
N GLY A 344 25.93 -38.46 -18.38
CA GLY A 344 26.41 -39.04 -19.65
C GLY A 344 27.94 -39.18 -19.80
N ASP A 345 28.74 -38.76 -18.82
CA ASP A 345 30.20 -38.82 -18.91
C ASP A 345 30.80 -39.81 -17.89
N ASN A 346 30.50 -41.09 -18.08
CA ASN A 346 31.33 -42.16 -17.51
C ASN A 346 31.31 -43.37 -18.45
N GLY A 347 32.06 -43.24 -19.53
CA GLY A 347 32.29 -44.28 -20.53
C GLY A 347 33.78 -44.58 -20.70
N ASN A 348 34.25 -45.51 -19.88
CA ASN A 348 35.24 -46.54 -20.19
C ASN A 348 36.71 -46.15 -20.47
N GLY A 349 37.60 -46.63 -19.60
CA GLY A 349 39.05 -46.67 -19.80
C GLY A 349 39.66 -47.85 -19.05
N ASP A 350 39.48 -49.06 -19.60
CA ASP A 350 40.18 -50.27 -19.18
C ASP A 350 41.69 -50.14 -19.45
N LYS A 351 42.53 -50.33 -18.42
CA LYS A 351 43.89 -50.86 -18.56
C LYS A 351 44.38 -51.53 -17.28
N GLU A 352 44.82 -52.75 -17.50
CA GLU A 352 45.20 -53.77 -16.53
C GLU A 352 46.68 -53.65 -16.08
N ILE A 353 46.95 -54.17 -14.88
CA ILE A 353 48.21 -54.73 -14.32
C ILE A 353 49.26 -53.77 -13.71
N GLY A 354 49.46 -53.93 -12.40
CA GLY A 354 50.67 -53.54 -11.67
C GLY A 354 50.58 -53.82 -10.17
N GLY A 355 50.89 -55.05 -9.75
CA GLY A 355 50.89 -55.46 -8.35
C GLY A 355 51.92 -54.74 -7.47
N GLY A 356 51.58 -54.58 -6.19
CA GLY A 356 52.45 -54.03 -5.16
C GLY A 356 51.84 -54.18 -3.76
N ASP A 357 52.17 -55.30 -3.14
CA ASP A 357 51.80 -55.72 -1.78
C ASP A 357 52.46 -54.81 -0.71
N ARG A 358 51.70 -54.35 0.31
CA ARG A 358 52.13 -54.17 1.72
C ARG A 358 51.00 -53.67 2.64
N LYS A 359 50.72 -54.51 3.65
CA LYS A 359 50.13 -54.32 5.00
C LYS A 359 50.38 -52.91 5.59
N ASP A 360 49.54 -52.32 6.44
CA ASP A 360 49.16 -52.77 7.79
C ASP A 360 48.19 -51.73 8.43
N ASP A 361 47.56 -52.15 9.52
CA ASP A 361 46.45 -51.60 10.28
C ASP A 361 46.54 -50.14 10.79
N GLY A 362 45.35 -49.55 11.06
CA GLY A 362 45.23 -48.45 12.02
C GLY A 362 43.95 -47.60 11.93
N LYS A 363 42.85 -48.07 12.55
CA LYS A 363 41.74 -47.22 12.98
C LYS A 363 42.22 -46.18 14.00
N ASN A 364 41.95 -44.89 13.77
CA ASN A 364 41.10 -44.09 14.66
C ASN A 364 40.86 -42.67 14.11
N ASP A 365 39.60 -42.26 14.21
CA ASP A 365 39.12 -40.90 14.02
C ASP A 365 39.87 -39.89 14.90
N GLN A 366 40.31 -38.76 14.33
CA GLN A 366 40.16 -37.42 14.92
C GLN A 366 40.63 -36.29 13.96
N GLU A 367 39.72 -35.34 13.74
CA GLU A 367 39.91 -33.95 13.31
C GLU A 367 40.67 -33.66 12.01
N ASP A 368 39.95 -33.63 10.88
CA ASP A 368 40.32 -32.73 9.78
C ASP A 368 39.43 -31.48 9.86
N ARG A 369 39.91 -30.48 10.60
CA ARG A 369 39.36 -29.12 10.57
C ARG A 369 39.58 -28.60 9.15
N GLN A 370 38.55 -28.69 8.31
CA GLN A 370 38.54 -28.10 6.96
C GLN A 370 39.10 -26.67 7.01
N ARG A 371 40.28 -26.50 6.44
CA ARG A 371 40.94 -25.19 6.33
C ARG A 371 40.02 -24.26 5.54
N LYS A 372 39.72 -23.09 6.11
CA LYS A 372 38.88 -22.07 5.46
C LYS A 372 39.58 -21.57 4.18
N PRO A 373 38.83 -21.27 3.10
CA PRO A 373 39.40 -20.77 1.85
C PRO A 373 40.11 -19.44 2.09
N THR A 374 41.32 -19.31 1.54
CA THR A 374 42.20 -18.14 1.71
C THR A 374 42.22 -17.20 0.50
N THR A 375 41.62 -17.61 -0.62
CA THR A 375 41.66 -16.86 -1.88
C THR A 375 40.31 -16.97 -2.58
N PHE A 376 39.78 -15.83 -3.01
CA PHE A 376 38.59 -15.73 -3.85
C PHE A 376 39.02 -15.29 -5.24
N ILE A 377 38.64 -16.05 -6.27
CA ILE A 377 38.85 -15.70 -7.68
C ILE A 377 37.49 -15.77 -8.35
N GLY A 378 37.03 -14.64 -8.90
CA GLY A 378 35.72 -14.53 -9.52
C GLY A 378 35.77 -13.68 -10.77
N SER A 379 35.07 -14.11 -11.82
CA SER A 379 34.90 -13.35 -13.05
C SER A 379 33.42 -13.21 -13.35
N VAL A 380 32.96 -12.01 -13.65
CA VAL A 380 31.57 -11.74 -14.07
C VAL A 380 31.57 -11.03 -15.41
N LYS A 381 30.71 -11.47 -16.33
CA LYS A 381 30.52 -10.78 -17.61
C LYS A 381 29.57 -9.61 -17.38
N LEU A 382 30.08 -8.38 -17.51
CA LEU A 382 29.29 -7.16 -17.40
C LEU A 382 28.61 -6.84 -18.74
N ASN A 383 27.42 -6.26 -18.68
CA ASN A 383 26.75 -5.77 -19.89
C ASN A 383 27.39 -4.45 -20.35
N SER A 384 27.79 -4.38 -21.63
CA SER A 384 28.46 -3.21 -22.22
C SER A 384 27.65 -1.91 -22.14
N ASP A 385 26.32 -2.00 -22.16
CA ASP A 385 25.44 -0.83 -22.16
C ASP A 385 25.15 -0.31 -20.74
N ARG A 386 25.51 -1.08 -19.71
CA ARG A 386 25.23 -0.77 -18.28
C ARG A 386 26.43 -0.99 -17.37
N ILE A 387 27.66 -0.96 -17.91
CA ILE A 387 28.90 -1.28 -17.18
C ILE A 387 28.99 -0.54 -15.84
N GLY A 388 28.68 0.76 -15.81
CA GLY A 388 28.77 1.55 -14.56
C GLY A 388 27.83 1.08 -13.45
N ARG A 389 26.60 0.65 -13.79
CA ARG A 389 25.63 0.13 -12.81
C ARG A 389 26.04 -1.25 -12.32
N ASP A 390 26.42 -2.12 -13.24
CA ASP A 390 26.75 -3.51 -12.93
C ASP A 390 28.08 -3.60 -12.16
N ALA A 391 29.08 -2.78 -12.51
CA ALA A 391 30.32 -2.64 -11.75
C ALA A 391 30.07 -2.04 -10.35
N GLY A 392 29.14 -1.08 -10.23
CA GLY A 392 28.71 -0.55 -8.93
C GLY A 392 28.08 -1.64 -8.06
N GLN A 393 27.21 -2.48 -8.64
CA GLN A 393 26.61 -3.61 -7.94
C GLN A 393 27.65 -4.65 -7.50
N VAL A 394 28.67 -4.94 -8.32
CA VAL A 394 29.79 -5.82 -7.91
C VAL A 394 30.61 -5.20 -6.78
N ALA A 395 30.79 -3.88 -6.79
CA ALA A 395 31.48 -3.18 -5.72
C ALA A 395 30.72 -3.28 -4.38
N GLU A 396 29.40 -3.06 -4.39
CA GLU A 396 28.55 -3.11 -3.19
C GLU A 396 28.33 -4.54 -2.68
N GLU A 397 28.06 -5.49 -3.57
CA GLU A 397 27.61 -6.83 -3.17
C GLU A 397 28.74 -7.85 -3.03
N VAL A 398 29.95 -7.55 -3.52
CA VAL A 398 31.10 -8.48 -3.45
C VAL A 398 32.33 -7.82 -2.85
N ILE A 399 32.83 -6.73 -3.45
CA ILE A 399 34.08 -6.11 -3.01
C ILE A 399 33.93 -5.50 -1.61
N GLN A 400 32.79 -4.86 -1.31
CA GLN A 400 32.53 -4.29 0.01
C GLN A 400 32.56 -5.35 1.10
N HIS A 401 32.01 -6.54 0.87
CA HIS A 401 32.05 -7.62 1.85
C HIS A 401 33.45 -8.19 2.03
N LEU A 402 34.20 -8.39 0.95
CA LEU A 402 35.57 -8.91 1.01
C LEU A 402 36.55 -7.92 1.65
N SER A 403 36.34 -6.61 1.47
CA SER A 403 37.21 -5.57 2.06
C SER A 403 37.06 -5.43 3.59
N THR A 404 36.00 -5.98 4.19
CA THR A 404 35.86 -6.03 5.66
C THR A 404 36.78 -7.06 6.33
N LEU A 405 37.43 -7.94 5.55
CA LEU A 405 38.34 -8.96 6.08
C LEU A 405 39.70 -8.36 6.47
N PRO A 406 40.18 -8.54 7.72
CA PRO A 406 41.45 -7.99 8.17
C PRO A 406 42.63 -8.52 7.35
N GLY A 407 43.40 -7.62 6.71
CA GLY A 407 44.56 -7.96 5.90
C GLY A 407 44.23 -8.42 4.46
N ALA A 408 43.00 -8.20 3.99
CA ALA A 408 42.63 -8.46 2.60
C ALA A 408 43.35 -7.48 1.63
N ASP A 409 44.08 -8.06 0.68
CA ASP A 409 44.63 -7.35 -0.48
C ASP A 409 43.72 -7.66 -1.68
N ILE A 410 43.10 -6.63 -2.25
CA ILE A 410 42.06 -6.77 -3.29
C ILE A 410 42.56 -6.10 -4.57
N GLU A 411 42.80 -6.93 -5.59
CA GLU A 411 43.11 -6.50 -6.95
C GLU A 411 41.85 -6.63 -7.82
N VAL A 412 41.52 -5.58 -8.58
CA VAL A 412 40.36 -5.55 -9.48
C VAL A 412 40.82 -5.21 -10.89
N SER A 413 40.64 -6.15 -11.81
CA SER A 413 40.98 -6.00 -13.22
C SER A 413 39.73 -5.94 -14.10
N LEU A 414 39.66 -4.98 -15.03
CA LEU A 414 38.61 -4.92 -16.06
C LEU A 414 39.18 -5.35 -17.41
N GLU A 415 38.72 -6.50 -17.93
CA GLU A 415 39.05 -6.96 -19.28
C GLU A 415 37.94 -6.54 -20.26
N ILE A 416 38.33 -5.87 -21.35
CA ILE A 416 37.41 -5.50 -22.43
C ILE A 416 37.76 -6.35 -23.66
N ARG A 417 36.83 -7.24 -24.05
CA ARG A 417 36.98 -8.06 -25.25
C ARG A 417 35.89 -7.73 -26.26
N ILE A 418 36.32 -7.45 -27.49
CA ILE A 418 35.42 -7.25 -28.62
C ILE A 418 35.86 -8.16 -29.77
N THR A 419 34.89 -8.81 -30.42
CA THR A 419 35.12 -9.58 -31.64
C THR A 419 34.26 -8.98 -32.73
N VAL A 420 34.90 -8.50 -33.80
CA VAL A 420 34.21 -7.90 -34.94
C VAL A 420 34.53 -8.71 -36.19
N SER A 421 33.51 -9.36 -36.75
CA SER A 421 33.68 -10.32 -37.86
C SER A 421 34.29 -9.72 -39.13
N ASN A 422 34.19 -8.40 -39.32
CA ASN A 422 34.70 -7.69 -40.49
C ASN A 422 35.97 -6.85 -40.19
N GLY A 423 36.58 -7.06 -39.01
CA GLY A 423 37.72 -6.28 -38.53
C GLY A 423 37.33 -4.91 -37.96
N ILE A 424 38.29 -4.26 -37.31
CA ILE A 424 38.16 -2.91 -36.73
C ILE A 424 38.91 -1.93 -37.64
N GLY A 425 38.25 -0.86 -38.07
CA GLY A 425 38.87 0.14 -38.95
C GLY A 425 40.02 0.90 -38.29
N ASP A 426 41.05 1.24 -39.07
CA ASP A 426 42.32 1.81 -38.58
C ASP A 426 42.14 3.12 -37.77
N ASP A 427 41.16 3.95 -38.14
CA ASP A 427 40.88 5.20 -37.41
C ASP A 427 40.38 4.92 -35.98
N LEU A 428 39.56 3.88 -35.79
CA LEU A 428 39.05 3.50 -34.48
C LEU A 428 40.11 2.79 -33.64
N VAL A 429 40.96 1.97 -34.27
CA VAL A 429 42.14 1.37 -33.62
C VAL A 429 43.05 2.46 -33.05
N ARG A 430 43.35 3.51 -33.84
CA ARG A 430 44.19 4.62 -33.39
C ARG A 430 43.57 5.37 -32.21
N ILE A 431 42.27 5.68 -32.28
CA ILE A 431 41.56 6.39 -31.20
C ILE A 431 41.56 5.57 -29.90
N VAL A 432 41.26 4.28 -29.98
CA VAL A 432 41.19 3.43 -28.80
C VAL A 432 42.58 3.18 -28.21
N ALA A 433 43.62 3.01 -29.03
CA ALA A 433 45.00 2.88 -28.55
C ALA A 433 45.49 4.15 -27.83
N GLU A 434 45.22 5.34 -28.37
CA GLU A 434 45.61 6.62 -27.75
C GLU A 434 44.89 6.86 -26.41
N ASN A 435 43.59 6.57 -26.37
CA ASN A 435 42.80 6.68 -25.13
C ASN A 435 43.24 5.64 -24.09
N SER A 436 43.55 4.41 -24.49
CA SER A 436 43.99 3.36 -23.57
C SER A 436 45.33 3.70 -22.90
N ASN A 437 46.26 4.33 -23.64
CA ASN A 437 47.52 4.83 -23.08
C ASN A 437 47.28 5.99 -22.10
N THR A 438 46.36 6.90 -22.42
CA THR A 438 46.01 8.03 -21.54
C THR A 438 45.32 7.56 -20.25
N LEU A 439 44.52 6.49 -20.34
CA LEU A 439 43.78 5.91 -19.22
C LEU A 439 44.59 4.88 -18.42
N GLY A 440 45.83 4.59 -18.81
CA GLY A 440 46.75 3.73 -18.06
C GLY A 440 46.44 2.24 -18.14
N PHE A 441 45.93 1.75 -19.27
CA PHE A 441 45.74 0.30 -19.48
C PHE A 441 47.09 -0.44 -19.46
N ASP A 442 47.20 -1.49 -18.64
CA ASP A 442 48.41 -2.32 -18.56
C ASP A 442 48.65 -3.14 -19.85
N ILE A 443 47.58 -3.52 -20.56
CA ILE A 443 47.61 -4.29 -21.81
C ILE A 443 46.56 -3.71 -22.78
N ASN A 444 46.96 -3.33 -24.00
CA ASN A 444 46.04 -2.71 -24.99
C ASN A 444 46.28 -3.16 -26.46
N ASN A 445 46.56 -4.44 -26.68
CA ASN A 445 46.88 -4.99 -28.00
C ASN A 445 45.65 -5.26 -28.87
N PHE A 446 45.78 -5.03 -30.19
CA PHE A 446 44.83 -5.48 -31.20
C PHE A 446 45.44 -6.67 -31.94
N GLU A 447 44.84 -7.85 -31.78
CA GLU A 447 45.25 -9.05 -32.50
C GLU A 447 44.67 -9.00 -33.93
N ARG A 448 45.51 -9.21 -34.93
CA ARG A 448 45.11 -9.44 -36.32
C ARG A 448 45.27 -10.94 -36.57
N ASP A 449 44.17 -11.61 -36.92
CA ASP A 449 44.24 -12.96 -37.49
C ASP A 449 44.88 -12.94 -38.88
#